data_AF-A0A7C7TCT0-F1
#
_entry.id   AF-A0A7C7TCT0-F1
#
_cell.length_a   1.000
_cell.length_b   1.000
_cell.length_c   1.000
_cell.angle_alpha   90.00
_cell.angle_beta   90.00
_cell.angle_gamma   90.00
#
_symmetry.space_group_name_H-M   'P 1'
#
loop_
_entity.id
_entity.type
_entity.pdbx_description
1 polymer ?
#
loop_
_entity_poly.entity_id
_entity_poly.type
_entity_poly.pdbx_seq_one_letter_code
_entity_poly.pdbx_strand_id
1 'polypeptide(L)'
;SGGPYGVGKRIKIEYSRAMVTAALTGSLDIVKFSHNDFFNLDIPTECPGVPSEILEPKNTWTDRDAYDLSAKKLAQMFVDNFRKFDNISNDIRLAGPRA
;
A
#
# COMPACT_ATOMS: atom_id res chain seq x y z
N SER A 1 5.23 -6.14 7.57
CA SER A 1 4.05 -6.89 7.13
C SER A 1 3.59 -7.81 8.24
N GLY A 2 2.30 -8.12 8.26
CA GLY A 2 1.67 -9.05 9.18
C GLY A 2 1.34 -8.53 10.57
N GLY A 3 0.97 -7.26 10.67
CA GLY A 3 0.57 -6.64 11.94
C GLY A 3 1.28 -5.31 12.21
N PRO A 4 0.87 -4.62 13.29
CA PRO A 4 1.53 -3.40 13.77
C PRO A 4 2.97 -3.70 14.24
N TYR A 5 3.74 -2.65 14.49
CA TYR A 5 5.08 -2.78 15.08
C TYR A 5 5.00 -3.60 16.39
N GLY A 6 5.92 -4.55 16.55
CA GLY A 6 5.94 -5.51 17.66
C GLY A 6 5.20 -6.83 17.39
N VAL A 7 4.29 -6.87 16.40
CA VAL A 7 3.58 -8.09 15.97
C VAL A 7 4.05 -8.53 14.58
N GLY A 8 4.03 -7.58 13.64
CA GLY A 8 4.49 -7.81 12.27
C GLY A 8 6.01 -7.92 12.16
N LYS A 9 6.48 -8.48 11.05
CA LYS A 9 7.91 -8.55 10.71
C LYS A 9 8.27 -7.52 9.65
N ARG A 10 9.53 -7.08 9.66
CA ARG A 10 10.06 -6.23 8.59
C ARG A 10 9.99 -6.99 7.26
N ILE A 11 9.60 -6.31 6.18
CA ILE A 11 9.62 -6.90 4.84
C ILE A 11 11.07 -7.29 4.53
N LYS A 12 11.27 -8.50 3.98
CA LYS A 12 12.59 -8.95 3.58
C LYS A 12 13.12 -8.06 2.46
N ILE A 13 14.37 -7.62 2.60
CA ILE A 13 15.00 -6.70 1.64
C ILE A 13 15.04 -7.25 0.21
N GLU A 14 15.12 -8.58 0.06
CA GLU A 14 15.07 -9.27 -1.23
C GLU A 14 13.78 -8.99 -2.00
N TYR A 15 12.63 -8.92 -1.31
CA TYR A 15 11.34 -8.63 -1.95
C TYR A 15 11.26 -7.18 -2.40
N SER A 16 11.75 -6.23 -1.60
CA SER A 16 11.82 -4.82 -2.02
C SER A 16 12.72 -4.63 -3.23
N ARG A 17 13.86 -5.31 -3.29
CA ARG A 17 14.74 -5.29 -4.47
C ARG A 17 14.06 -5.89 -5.69
N ALA A 18 13.36 -7.01 -5.54
CA ALA A 18 12.61 -7.63 -6.63
C ALA A 18 11.50 -6.72 -7.18
N MET A 19 10.74 -6.04 -6.31
CA MET A 19 9.73 -5.05 -6.73
C MET A 19 10.34 -3.88 -7.50
N VAL A 20 11.46 -3.33 -7.02
CA VAL A 20 12.16 -2.24 -7.73
C VAL A 20 12.68 -2.71 -9.08
N THR A 21 13.30 -3.89 -9.15
CA THR A 21 13.74 -4.47 -10.42
C THR A 21 12.56 -4.64 -11.39
N ALA A 22 11.44 -5.20 -10.93
CA ALA A 22 10.25 -5.39 -11.76
C ALA A 22 9.69 -4.08 -12.32
N ALA A 23 9.71 -3.01 -11.52
CA ALA A 23 9.31 -1.67 -11.98
C ALA A 23 10.29 -1.11 -13.03
N LEU A 24 11.61 -1.33 -12.86
CA LEU A 24 12.63 -0.85 -13.80
C LEU A 24 12.66 -1.63 -15.11
N THR A 25 12.30 -2.92 -15.09
CA THR A 25 12.30 -3.79 -16.28
C THR A 25 10.98 -3.78 -17.04
N GLY A 26 9.98 -3.02 -16.58
CA GLY A 26 8.63 -3.01 -17.15
C GLY A 26 7.83 -4.30 -16.89
N SER A 27 8.30 -5.16 -15.98
CA SER A 27 7.59 -6.40 -15.64
C SER A 27 6.23 -6.15 -14.99
N LEU A 28 6.02 -4.98 -14.38
CA LEU A 28 4.74 -4.57 -13.82
C LEU A 28 3.79 -3.95 -14.85
N ASP A 29 4.23 -3.66 -16.08
CA ASP A 29 3.39 -2.98 -17.08
C ASP A 29 2.30 -3.88 -17.66
N ILE A 30 2.47 -5.21 -17.54
CA ILE A 30 1.59 -6.22 -18.13
C ILE A 30 0.78 -7.01 -17.09
N VAL A 31 0.96 -6.72 -15.79
CA VAL A 31 0.24 -7.43 -14.73
C VAL A 31 -1.10 -6.78 -14.45
N LYS A 32 -1.98 -7.54 -13.78
CA LYS A 32 -3.23 -6.97 -13.28
C LYS A 32 -2.97 -6.17 -12.01
N PHE A 33 -3.81 -5.19 -11.78
CA PHE A 33 -3.81 -4.39 -10.56
C PHE A 33 -5.16 -4.50 -9.86
N SER A 34 -5.12 -4.49 -8.53
CA SER A 34 -6.28 -4.35 -7.67
C SER A 34 -6.26 -2.97 -7.05
N HIS A 35 -7.38 -2.26 -7.13
CA HIS A 35 -7.50 -0.96 -6.50
C HIS A 35 -7.65 -1.10 -4.99
N ASN A 36 -6.93 -0.27 -4.23
CA ASN A 36 -7.05 -0.16 -2.79
C ASN A 36 -7.88 1.09 -2.44
N ASP A 37 -9.08 0.88 -1.91
CA ASP A 37 -10.01 1.97 -1.63
C ASP A 37 -9.55 2.90 -0.50
N PHE A 38 -8.79 2.39 0.48
CA PHE A 38 -8.30 3.22 1.60
C PHE A 38 -7.28 4.25 1.14
N PHE A 39 -6.32 3.85 0.31
CA PHE A 39 -5.20 4.71 -0.10
C PHE A 39 -5.35 5.27 -1.51
N ASN A 40 -6.37 4.84 -2.26
CA ASN A 40 -6.60 5.22 -3.65
C ASN A 40 -5.39 4.87 -4.54
N LEU A 41 -4.84 3.65 -4.36
CA LEU A 41 -3.66 3.15 -5.05
C LEU A 41 -3.97 1.85 -5.77
N ASP A 42 -3.35 1.64 -6.93
CA ASP A 42 -3.39 0.38 -7.65
C ASP A 42 -2.23 -0.52 -7.23
N ILE A 43 -2.56 -1.70 -6.72
CA ILE A 43 -1.60 -2.68 -6.20
C ILE A 43 -1.46 -3.82 -7.23
N PRO A 44 -0.25 -4.15 -7.70
CA PRO A 44 -0.07 -5.26 -8.64
C PRO A 44 -0.47 -6.57 -7.97
N THR A 45 -1.20 -7.43 -8.70
CA THR A 45 -1.62 -8.73 -8.18
C THR A 45 -0.48 -9.74 -8.11
N GLU A 46 0.60 -9.49 -8.88
CA GLU A 46 1.79 -10.34 -8.94
C GLU A 46 3.05 -9.51 -9.23
N CYS A 47 4.19 -10.01 -8.76
CA CYS A 47 5.51 -9.44 -9.01
C CYS A 47 6.53 -10.59 -9.00
N PRO A 48 7.39 -10.72 -10.02
CA PRO A 48 8.43 -11.76 -10.06
C PRO A 48 9.31 -11.73 -8.80
N GLY A 49 9.53 -12.90 -8.19
CA GLY A 49 10.38 -13.03 -7.00
C GLY A 49 9.76 -12.52 -5.69
N VAL A 50 8.46 -12.20 -5.69
CA VAL A 50 7.74 -11.73 -4.49
C VAL A 50 6.48 -12.58 -4.30
N PRO A 51 6.29 -13.21 -3.12
CA PRO A 51 5.03 -13.89 -2.82
C PRO A 51 3.84 -12.92 -2.91
N SER A 52 2.76 -13.32 -3.58
CA SER A 52 1.59 -12.46 -3.82
C SER A 52 0.90 -12.00 -2.54
N GLU A 53 0.93 -12.81 -1.48
CA GLU A 53 0.48 -12.46 -0.13
C GLU A 53 1.19 -11.23 0.46
N ILE A 54 2.42 -10.93 0.04
CA ILE A 54 3.19 -9.76 0.51
C ILE A 54 2.76 -8.47 -0.22
N LEU A 55 2.23 -8.59 -1.43
CA LEU A 55 1.84 -7.45 -2.27
C LEU A 55 0.61 -6.73 -1.73
N GLU A 56 -0.35 -7.50 -1.19
CA GLU A 56 -1.52 -6.96 -0.48
C GLU A 56 -1.33 -7.13 1.04
N PRO A 57 -0.99 -6.06 1.79
CA PRO A 57 -0.70 -6.14 3.21
C PRO A 57 -1.81 -6.80 4.03
N LYS A 58 -3.08 -6.66 3.65
CA LYS A 58 -4.22 -7.31 4.34
C LYS A 58 -4.05 -8.82 4.44
N ASN A 59 -3.44 -9.45 3.44
CA ASN A 59 -3.24 -10.90 3.40
C ASN A 59 -2.17 -11.38 4.39
N THR A 60 -1.32 -10.48 4.86
CA THR A 60 -0.26 -10.80 5.83
C THR A 60 -0.76 -10.75 7.27
N TRP A 61 -1.88 -10.08 7.54
CA TRP A 61 -2.41 -9.93 8.89
C TRP A 61 -3.26 -11.14 9.27
N THR A 62 -3.02 -11.68 10.46
CA THR A 62 -3.85 -12.75 11.03
C THR A 62 -5.29 -12.28 11.25
N ASP A 63 -5.44 -11.05 11.73
CA ASP A 63 -6.73 -10.38 11.94
C ASP A 63 -6.92 -9.30 10.87
N ARG A 64 -7.85 -9.55 9.94
CA ARG A 64 -8.17 -8.66 8.83
C ARG A 64 -8.95 -7.43 9.26
N ASP A 65 -9.73 -7.52 10.33
CA ASP A 65 -10.50 -6.39 10.86
C ASP A 65 -9.54 -5.42 11.57
N ALA A 66 -8.54 -5.97 12.29
CA ALA A 66 -7.47 -5.16 12.86
C ALA A 66 -6.64 -4.44 11.78
N TYR A 67 -6.44 -5.06 10.61
CA TYR A 67 -5.84 -4.39 9.46
C TYR A 67 -6.71 -3.23 8.98
N ASP A 68 -8.00 -3.45 8.74
CA ASP A 68 -8.91 -2.41 8.24
C ASP A 68 -8.98 -1.21 9.18
N LEU A 69 -9.04 -1.44 10.50
CA LEU A 69 -8.96 -0.38 11.52
C LEU A 69 -7.64 0.39 11.46
N SER A 70 -6.52 -0.31 11.27
CA SER A 70 -5.19 0.30 11.18
C SER A 70 -5.02 1.09 9.88
N ALA A 71 -5.51 0.56 8.75
CA ALA A 71 -5.50 1.22 7.46
C ALA A 71 -6.34 2.50 7.47
N LYS A 72 -7.56 2.43 8.03
CA LYS A 72 -8.42 3.60 8.20
C LYS A 72 -7.79 4.68 9.08
N LYS A 73 -7.16 4.28 10.20
CA LYS A 73 -6.44 5.21 11.07
C LYS A 73 -5.29 5.89 10.34
N LEU A 74 -4.52 5.15 9.55
CA LEU A 74 -3.42 5.71 8.76
C LEU A 74 -3.93 6.66 7.67
N ALA A 75 -5.00 6.29 6.96
CA ALA A 75 -5.65 7.16 5.97
C ALA A 75 -6.08 8.48 6.60
N GLN A 76 -6.71 8.45 7.78
CA GLN A 76 -7.09 9.66 8.51
C GLN A 76 -5.88 10.52 8.89
N MET A 77 -4.76 9.91 9.30
CA MET A 77 -3.53 10.66 9.61
C MET A 77 -2.97 11.38 8.39
N PHE A 78 -3.06 10.78 7.19
CA PHE A 78 -2.69 11.45 5.95
C PHE A 78 -3.62 12.62 5.63
N VAL A 79 -4.94 12.42 5.74
CA VAL A 79 -5.95 13.47 5.53
C VAL A 79 -5.72 14.65 6.48
N ASP A 80 -5.50 14.38 7.77
CA ASP A 80 -5.26 15.41 8.78
C ASP A 80 -3.94 16.15 8.54
N ASN A 81 -2.87 15.43 8.15
CA ASN A 81 -1.61 16.08 7.80
C ASN A 81 -1.72 16.94 6.55
N PHE A 82 -2.52 16.51 5.56
CA PHE A 82 -2.71 17.22 4.31
C PHE A 82 -3.39 18.58 4.49
N ARG A 83 -4.19 18.76 5.55
CA ARG A 83 -4.82 20.06 5.89
C ARG A 83 -3.84 21.20 6.14
N LYS A 84 -2.55 20.91 6.33
CA LYS A 84 -1.50 21.92 6.52
C LYS A 84 -1.05 22.58 5.21
N PHE A 85 -1.47 22.05 4.07
CA PHE A 85 -1.08 22.55 2.76
C PHE A 85 -2.24 23.32 2.11
N ASP A 86 -2.00 24.60 1.82
CA ASP A 86 -2.95 25.47 1.14
C ASP A 86 -2.67 25.54 -0.37
N ASN A 87 -3.65 26.03 -1.16
CA ASN A 87 -3.53 26.25 -2.61
C ASN A 87 -3.16 25.01 -3.44
N ILE A 88 -3.50 23.81 -2.94
CA ILE A 88 -3.32 22.56 -3.68
C ILE A 88 -4.47 22.35 -4.65
N SER A 89 -4.12 21.95 -5.88
CA SER A 89 -5.06 21.65 -6.95
C SER A 89 -5.99 20.48 -6.60
N ASN A 90 -7.16 20.47 -7.22
CA ASN A 90 -8.21 19.49 -6.89
C ASN A 90 -7.82 18.05 -7.27
N ASP A 91 -7.05 17.85 -8.33
CA ASP A 91 -6.53 16.54 -8.74
C ASP A 91 -5.66 15.91 -7.64
N ILE A 92 -4.75 16.68 -7.04
CA ILE A 92 -3.93 16.19 -5.92
C ILE A 92 -4.81 15.94 -4.68
N ARG A 93 -5.78 16.82 -4.40
CA ARG A 93 -6.69 16.66 -3.26
C ARG A 93 -7.55 15.39 -3.37
N LEU A 94 -8.00 15.06 -4.57
CA LEU A 94 -8.84 13.88 -4.85
C LEU A 94 -8.04 12.59 -4.98
N ALA A 95 -6.73 12.66 -5.20
CA ALA A 95 -5.86 11.49 -5.28
C ALA A 95 -5.52 10.85 -3.92
N GLY A 96 -5.77 11.55 -2.81
CA GLY A 96 -5.39 11.12 -1.47
C GLY A 96 -6.20 9.94 -0.92
N PRO A 97 -5.81 9.43 0.26
CA PRO A 97 -6.53 8.37 0.95
C PRO A 97 -7.99 8.74 1.26
N ARG A 98 -8.88 7.74 1.21
CA ARG A 98 -10.30 7.86 1.55
C ARG A 98 -10.52 7.26 2.94
N ALA A 99 -10.62 8.12 3.93
CA ALA A 99 -10.84 7.77 5.34
C ALA A 99 -12.33 7.79 5.72
#